data_AF-A0A2V7PSM8-F1
#
_entry.id   AF-A0A2V7PSM8-F1
#
_cell.length_a   1.000
_cell.length_b   1.000
_cell.length_c   1.000
_cell.angle_alpha   90.00
_cell.angle_beta   90.00
_cell.angle_gamma   90.00
#
_symmetry.space_group_name_H-M   'P 1'
#
loop_
_entity.id
_entity.type
_entity.pdbx_description
1 polymer ?
#
loop_
_entity_poly.entity_id
_entity_poly.type
_entity_poly.pdbx_seq_one_letter_code
_entity_poly.pdbx_strand_id
1 'polypeptide(L)'
;MNTPTRLTAAVPAGFTFLAILALAAAAPVAAQRPTTPGQIRPRPAEGREPEFPLPNIREYQPRSTLVVPVHRVPRAKYPAVDFHGHPPGLTSPEVIERVGAAMDSLNLRVMVSANSSSGDRLKQQLAAIAASRYKDRFAIFTGLDLRNV
;
A
#
# COMPACT_ATOMS: atom_id res chain seq x y z
N MET A 1 -66.40 -34.65 -49.18
CA MET A 1 -65.00 -34.31 -48.84
C MET A 1 -64.33 -33.90 -50.14
N ASN A 2 -64.04 -32.60 -50.27
CA ASN A 2 -63.60 -31.96 -51.52
C ASN A 2 -62.07 -32.07 -51.69
N THR A 3 -61.63 -32.51 -52.87
CA THR A 3 -60.41 -32.05 -53.56
C THR A 3 -60.64 -30.60 -54.07
N PRO A 4 -59.61 -29.72 -54.26
CA PRO A 4 -58.56 -29.93 -55.29
C PRO A 4 -57.15 -29.30 -55.06
N THR A 5 -56.18 -29.92 -55.75
CA THR A 5 -55.09 -29.37 -56.59
C THR A 5 -54.30 -28.11 -56.17
N ARG A 6 -52.95 -28.20 -56.16
CA ARG A 6 -52.05 -27.29 -56.91
C ARG A 6 -50.74 -27.98 -57.31
N LEU A 7 -50.36 -27.75 -58.57
CA LEU A 7 -49.12 -28.09 -59.26
C LEU A 7 -48.30 -26.80 -59.47
N THR A 8 -47.11 -26.94 -60.09
CA THR A 8 -46.19 -25.90 -60.64
C THR A 8 -45.08 -25.45 -59.69
N ALA A 9 -43.82 -25.21 -60.10
CA ALA A 9 -43.02 -25.55 -61.28
C ALA A 9 -41.55 -25.15 -60.96
N ALA A 10 -40.60 -25.79 -61.63
CA ALA A 10 -39.16 -25.49 -61.58
C ALA A 10 -38.80 -24.14 -62.24
N VAL A 11 -37.58 -23.62 -62.00
CA VAL A 11 -36.54 -23.25 -63.01
C VAL A 11 -35.25 -22.81 -62.28
N PRO A 12 -34.05 -23.32 -62.66
CA PRO A 12 -32.73 -22.84 -62.24
C PRO A 12 -32.07 -21.97 -63.33
N ALA A 13 -31.06 -21.14 -62.99
CA ALA A 13 -29.88 -20.83 -63.82
C ALA A 13 -29.10 -19.62 -63.28
N GLY A 14 -27.77 -19.62 -63.42
CA GLY A 14 -26.99 -18.38 -63.44
C GLY A 14 -25.56 -18.46 -62.89
N PHE A 15 -24.66 -19.14 -63.60
CA PHE A 15 -23.21 -18.99 -63.45
C PHE A 15 -22.74 -17.70 -64.15
N THR A 16 -21.97 -16.85 -63.45
CA THR A 16 -20.91 -16.02 -64.05
C THR A 16 -19.94 -15.56 -62.97
N PHE A 17 -18.68 -15.99 -63.07
CA PHE A 17 -17.58 -15.66 -62.17
C PHE A 17 -16.37 -15.28 -63.03
N LEU A 18 -15.95 -13.99 -62.98
CA LEU A 18 -14.63 -13.42 -63.36
C LEU A 18 -14.78 -11.89 -63.17
N ALA A 19 -13.86 -11.08 -62.63
CA ALA A 19 -12.41 -11.17 -62.54
C ALA A 19 -11.86 -10.02 -61.62
N ILE A 20 -10.70 -10.25 -60.97
CA ILE A 20 -9.54 -9.31 -60.81
C ILE A 20 -9.76 -8.08 -59.86
N LEU A 21 -8.90 -7.63 -58.93
CA LEU A 21 -7.52 -7.94 -58.51
C LEU A 21 -7.16 -7.03 -57.30
N ALA A 22 -6.42 -7.59 -56.35
CA ALA A 22 -5.52 -7.02 -55.32
C ALA A 22 -5.70 -5.56 -54.81
N LEU A 23 -5.86 -5.42 -53.49
CA LEU A 23 -5.27 -4.30 -52.73
C LEU A 23 -4.73 -4.76 -51.37
N ALA A 24 -3.39 -4.81 -51.31
CA ALA A 24 -2.48 -4.73 -50.17
C ALA A 24 -2.89 -5.34 -48.81
N ALA A 25 -2.24 -6.46 -48.47
CA ALA A 25 -2.06 -6.88 -47.09
C ALA A 25 -1.13 -5.88 -46.36
N ALA A 26 -1.71 -4.82 -45.80
CA ALA A 26 -1.06 -4.08 -44.73
C ALA A 26 -1.13 -4.95 -43.47
N ALA A 27 -0.08 -5.74 -43.21
CA ALA A 27 0.12 -6.28 -41.88
C ALA A 27 0.17 -5.08 -40.92
N PRO A 28 -0.63 -5.06 -39.82
CA PRO A 28 -0.45 -4.03 -38.83
C PRO A 28 0.95 -4.23 -38.27
N VAL A 29 1.87 -3.33 -38.61
CA VAL A 29 3.07 -3.12 -37.82
C VAL A 29 2.55 -2.79 -36.44
N ALA A 30 2.62 -3.75 -35.52
CA ALA A 30 2.30 -3.52 -34.13
C ALA A 30 3.19 -2.35 -33.70
N ALA A 31 2.58 -1.20 -33.45
CA ALA A 31 3.27 0.00 -33.01
C ALA A 31 4.06 -0.37 -31.75
N GLN A 32 5.38 -0.50 -31.87
CA GLN A 32 6.26 -0.63 -30.73
C GLN A 32 6.13 0.67 -29.94
N ARG A 33 5.39 0.62 -28.83
CA ARG A 33 5.28 1.76 -27.92
C ARG A 33 6.70 2.14 -27.47
N PRO A 34 7.11 3.41 -27.56
CA PRO A 34 8.46 3.80 -27.23
C PRO A 34 8.77 3.43 -25.78
N THR A 35 9.86 2.71 -25.57
CA THR A 35 10.38 2.40 -24.23
C THR A 35 10.77 3.70 -23.54
N THR A 36 10.32 3.88 -22.29
CA THR A 36 10.71 5.03 -21.46
C THR A 36 12.25 5.14 -21.42
N PRO A 37 12.85 6.34 -21.63
CA PRO A 37 14.31 6.50 -21.55
C PRO A 37 14.87 5.93 -20.24
N GLY A 38 15.91 5.09 -20.34
CA GLY A 38 16.52 4.39 -19.20
C GLY A 38 15.90 3.03 -18.84
N GLN A 39 14.86 2.60 -19.55
CA GLN A 39 14.22 1.31 -19.31
C GLN A 39 14.90 0.19 -20.13
N ILE A 40 15.55 -0.76 -19.44
CA ILE A 40 16.29 -1.88 -20.07
C ILE A 40 15.31 -3.00 -20.51
N ARG A 41 14.18 -3.16 -19.81
CA ARG A 41 13.11 -4.12 -20.13
C ARG A 41 11.73 -3.56 -19.76
N PRO A 42 10.66 -3.96 -20.45
CA PRO A 42 9.30 -3.58 -20.07
C PRO A 42 9.00 -3.94 -18.61
N ARG A 43 8.30 -3.07 -17.89
CA ARG A 43 7.86 -3.39 -16.53
C ARG A 43 6.79 -4.49 -16.59
N PRO A 44 6.74 -5.41 -15.62
CA PRO A 44 5.59 -6.28 -15.48
C PRO A 44 4.30 -5.45 -15.47
N ALA A 45 3.34 -5.82 -16.33
CA ALA A 45 2.06 -5.12 -16.54
C ALA A 45 2.14 -3.70 -17.16
N GLU A 46 3.25 -3.32 -17.81
CA GLU A 46 3.33 -2.06 -18.55
C GLU A 46 2.31 -1.97 -19.69
N GLY A 47 1.58 -0.86 -19.74
CA GLY A 47 0.54 -0.62 -20.75
C GLY A 47 -0.72 -1.48 -20.60
N ARG A 48 -0.85 -2.19 -19.47
CA ARG A 48 -2.04 -2.94 -19.09
C ARG A 48 -2.93 -2.02 -18.25
N GLU A 49 -4.19 -1.87 -18.66
CA GLU A 49 -5.17 -1.15 -17.86
C GLU A 49 -5.52 -1.95 -16.59
N PRO A 50 -5.89 -1.29 -15.48
CA PRO A 50 -6.37 -1.97 -14.29
C PRO A 50 -7.55 -2.89 -14.61
N GLU A 51 -7.45 -4.18 -14.26
CA GLU A 51 -8.56 -5.14 -14.41
C GLU A 51 -9.70 -4.85 -13.42
N PHE A 52 -9.37 -4.18 -12.32
CA PHE A 52 -10.32 -3.77 -11.29
C PHE A 52 -10.14 -2.27 -11.00
N PRO A 53 -11.20 -1.57 -10.55
CA PRO A 53 -11.10 -0.19 -10.10
C PRO A 53 -9.97 -0.03 -9.08
N LEU A 54 -9.21 1.07 -9.18
CA LEU A 54 -8.17 1.38 -8.20
C LEU A 54 -8.83 1.53 -6.83
N PRO A 55 -8.41 0.74 -5.81
CA PRO A 55 -8.96 0.88 -4.48
C PRO A 55 -8.58 2.26 -3.95
N ASN A 56 -9.51 2.94 -3.30
CA ASN A 56 -9.15 4.10 -2.51
C ASN A 56 -8.39 3.65 -1.25
N ILE A 57 -7.68 4.57 -0.60
CA ILE A 57 -6.84 4.25 0.58
C ILE A 57 -7.64 3.60 1.73
N ARG A 58 -8.96 3.79 1.79
CA ARG A 58 -9.82 3.21 2.82
C ARG A 58 -10.27 1.78 2.50
N GLU A 59 -10.23 1.39 1.22
CA GLU A 59 -10.61 0.06 0.76
C GLU A 59 -9.43 -0.92 0.81
N TYR A 60 -8.20 -0.43 0.72
CA TYR A 60 -7.00 -1.26 0.76
C TYR A 60 -6.75 -1.81 2.17
N GLN A 61 -7.23 -3.03 2.42
CA GLN A 61 -7.04 -3.77 3.68
C GLN A 61 -6.27 -5.07 3.41
N PRO A 62 -4.94 -5.00 3.19
CA PRO A 62 -4.14 -6.18 2.89
C PRO A 62 -4.22 -7.16 4.06
N ARG A 63 -4.55 -8.42 3.75
CA ARG A 63 -4.53 -9.51 4.72
C ARG A 63 -3.21 -10.26 4.56
N SER A 64 -2.62 -10.66 5.69
CA SER A 64 -1.47 -11.57 5.66
C SER A 64 -1.87 -12.87 4.95
N THR A 65 -1.15 -13.23 3.90
CA THR A 65 -1.31 -14.51 3.19
C THR A 65 -0.37 -15.59 3.73
N LEU A 66 0.52 -15.25 4.67
CA LEU A 66 1.45 -16.19 5.29
C LEU A 66 0.70 -17.08 6.30
N VAL A 67 0.54 -18.37 5.95
CA VAL A 67 -0.06 -19.38 6.82
C VAL A 67 1.05 -20.18 7.50
N VAL A 68 1.34 -19.85 8.75
CA VAL A 68 2.31 -20.55 9.62
C VAL A 68 1.79 -20.63 11.05
N PRO A 69 2.21 -21.60 11.87
CA PRO A 69 1.89 -21.60 13.30
C PRO A 69 2.34 -20.30 13.98
N VAL A 70 1.47 -19.72 14.80
CA VAL A 70 1.76 -18.48 15.53
C VAL A 70 2.46 -18.82 16.85
N HIS A 71 3.62 -18.21 17.09
CA HIS A 71 4.31 -18.24 18.38
C HIS A 71 4.32 -16.84 18.99
N ARG A 72 3.53 -16.61 20.06
CA ARG A 72 3.43 -15.31 20.72
C ARG A 72 4.54 -15.15 21.75
N VAL A 73 5.35 -14.10 21.62
CA VAL A 73 6.38 -13.70 22.59
C VAL A 73 6.02 -12.31 23.11
N PRO A 74 5.09 -12.20 24.08
CA PRO A 74 4.53 -10.90 24.50
C PRO A 74 5.50 -10.03 25.29
N ARG A 75 6.62 -10.60 25.75
CA ARG A 75 7.63 -9.92 26.58
C ARG A 75 9.02 -10.28 26.08
N ALA A 76 9.90 -9.29 25.95
CA ALA A 76 11.28 -9.55 25.55
C ALA A 76 12.05 -10.35 26.61
N LYS A 77 12.88 -11.31 26.16
CA LYS A 77 13.72 -12.14 27.05
C LYS A 77 14.72 -11.31 27.86
N TYR A 78 15.29 -10.28 27.24
CA TYR A 78 16.20 -9.32 27.86
C TYR A 78 15.57 -7.93 27.83
N PRO A 79 15.98 -7.02 28.75
CA PRO A 79 15.51 -5.65 28.71
C PRO A 79 15.85 -5.01 27.36
N ALA A 80 14.85 -4.51 26.66
CA ALA A 80 15.00 -3.94 25.32
C ALA A 80 14.98 -2.40 25.35
N VAL A 81 15.59 -1.78 24.35
CA VAL A 81 15.48 -0.34 24.08
C VAL A 81 14.56 -0.17 22.88
N ASP A 82 13.45 0.54 23.09
CA ASP A 82 12.63 1.00 21.97
C ASP A 82 13.24 2.30 21.45
N PHE A 83 13.90 2.22 20.29
CA PHE A 83 14.56 3.37 19.66
C PHE A 83 13.60 4.27 18.87
N HIS A 84 12.35 3.84 18.65
CA HIS A 84 11.41 4.54 17.76
C HIS A 84 9.98 4.43 18.26
N GLY A 85 9.72 4.95 19.46
CA GLY A 85 8.40 4.97 20.06
C GLY A 85 7.64 6.27 19.76
N HIS A 86 6.33 6.16 19.49
CA HIS A 86 5.41 7.30 19.43
C HIS A 86 4.41 7.29 20.59
N PRO A 87 4.87 7.48 21.85
CA PRO A 87 3.95 7.55 22.98
C PRO A 87 3.04 8.80 22.87
N PRO A 88 1.90 8.84 23.59
CA PRO A 88 1.19 10.09 23.81
C PRO A 88 2.11 11.16 24.44
N GLY A 89 1.67 12.43 24.41
CA GLY A 89 2.47 13.53 24.96
C GLY A 89 2.86 13.30 26.42
N LEU A 90 4.16 13.12 26.67
CA LEU A 90 4.75 12.89 28.00
C LEU A 90 4.78 14.18 28.86
N THR A 91 3.64 14.84 29.03
CA THR A 91 3.52 16.15 29.71
C THR A 91 2.78 16.09 31.04
N SER A 92 2.20 14.94 31.40
CA SER A 92 1.53 14.76 32.69
C SER A 92 1.97 13.47 33.40
N PRO A 93 1.95 13.43 34.75
CA PRO A 93 2.29 12.24 35.52
C PRO A 93 1.46 11.01 35.14
N GLU A 94 0.16 11.19 34.87
CA GLU A 94 -0.77 10.10 34.55
C GLU A 94 -0.44 9.46 33.20
N VAL A 95 -0.07 10.29 32.21
CA VAL A 95 0.36 9.78 30.90
C VAL A 95 1.67 9.02 31.02
N ILE A 96 2.64 9.57 31.76
CA ILE A 96 3.95 8.95 31.97
C ILE A 96 3.79 7.62 32.70
N GLU A 97 2.93 7.54 33.72
CA GLU A 97 2.61 6.30 34.43
C GLU A 97 2.02 5.25 33.50
N ARG A 98 1.03 5.63 32.67
CA ARG A 98 0.42 4.71 31.71
C ARG A 98 1.43 4.17 30.70
N VAL A 99 2.31 5.03 30.16
CA VAL A 99 3.34 4.62 29.19
C VAL A 99 4.40 3.75 29.88
N GLY A 100 4.87 4.14 31.07
CA GLY A 100 5.84 3.37 31.84
C GLY A 100 5.34 1.97 32.21
N ALA A 101 4.08 1.84 32.64
CA ALA A 101 3.46 0.54 32.90
C ALA A 101 3.38 -0.34 31.63
N ALA A 102 3.06 0.27 30.48
CA ALA A 102 3.06 -0.45 29.19
C ALA A 102 4.48 -0.93 28.84
N MET A 103 5.50 -0.08 29.01
CA MET A 103 6.90 -0.45 28.83
C MET A 103 7.31 -1.62 29.72
N ASP A 104 6.91 -1.60 31.00
CA ASP A 104 7.22 -2.66 31.95
C ASP A 104 6.58 -4.00 31.54
N SER A 105 5.38 -4.00 30.96
CA SER A 105 4.73 -5.23 30.49
C SER A 105 5.50 -5.91 29.34
N LEU A 106 6.14 -5.10 28.49
CA LEU A 106 6.92 -5.53 27.32
C LEU A 106 8.40 -5.82 27.61
N ASN A 107 8.88 -5.49 28.82
CA ASN A 107 10.30 -5.48 29.21
C ASN A 107 11.14 -4.43 28.46
N LEU A 108 10.55 -3.27 28.16
CA LEU A 108 11.27 -2.12 27.60
C LEU A 108 11.97 -1.35 28.71
N ARG A 109 13.30 -1.35 28.74
CA ARG A 109 14.09 -0.60 29.72
C ARG A 109 14.15 0.88 29.39
N VAL A 110 14.29 1.25 28.13
CA VAL A 110 14.33 2.65 27.70
C VAL A 110 13.46 2.80 26.46
N MET A 111 12.76 3.93 26.36
CA MET A 111 12.06 4.33 25.15
C MET A 111 12.59 5.68 24.68
N VAL A 112 12.93 5.77 23.40
CA VAL A 112 13.21 7.01 22.70
C VAL A 112 11.91 7.48 22.04
N SER A 113 11.37 8.60 22.49
CA SER A 113 10.22 9.23 21.87
C SER A 113 10.63 9.88 20.55
N ALA A 114 10.12 9.32 19.45
CA ALA A 114 10.28 9.84 18.09
C ALA A 114 9.25 10.93 17.73
N ASN A 115 8.48 11.40 18.71
CA ASN A 115 7.66 12.59 18.54
C ASN A 115 8.59 13.80 18.53
N SER A 116 8.89 14.35 17.35
CA SER A 116 9.67 15.58 17.23
C SER A 116 9.11 16.65 18.17
N SER A 117 9.89 17.03 19.18
CA SER A 117 9.51 18.01 20.19
C SER A 117 10.57 19.09 20.30
N SER A 118 10.19 20.33 20.55
CA SER A 118 11.12 21.46 20.62
C SER A 118 10.57 22.56 21.53
N GLY A 119 11.41 23.56 21.83
CA GLY A 119 11.00 24.74 22.59
C GLY A 119 10.41 24.43 23.97
N ASP A 120 9.33 25.13 24.32
CA ASP A 120 8.71 24.98 25.65
C ASP A 120 8.03 23.62 25.85
N ARG A 121 7.54 22.99 24.78
CA ARG A 121 6.98 21.65 24.85
C ARG A 121 8.05 20.64 25.29
N LEU A 122 9.26 20.73 24.73
CA LEU A 122 10.38 19.87 25.15
C LEU A 122 10.71 20.08 26.63
N LYS A 123 10.81 21.35 27.09
CA LYS A 123 11.09 21.67 28.50
C LYS A 123 10.03 21.06 29.43
N GLN A 124 8.75 21.20 29.07
CA GLN A 124 7.64 20.63 29.85
C GLN A 124 7.73 19.11 29.93
N GLN A 125 8.03 18.43 28.80
CA GLN A 125 8.17 16.97 28.80
C GLN A 125 9.35 16.50 29.65
N LEU A 126 10.51 17.15 29.52
CA LEU A 126 11.69 16.83 30.32
C LEU A 126 11.43 17.03 31.81
N ALA A 127 10.77 18.13 32.19
CA ALA A 127 10.41 18.39 33.58
C ALA A 127 9.42 17.34 34.12
N ALA A 128 8.39 16.99 33.34
CA ALA A 128 7.41 15.98 33.74
C ALA A 128 8.05 14.59 33.89
N ILE A 129 8.93 14.20 32.97
CA ILE A 129 9.69 12.95 33.05
C ILE A 129 10.60 12.95 34.28
N ALA A 130 11.35 14.03 34.51
CA ALA A 130 12.26 14.16 35.64
C ALA A 130 11.55 14.08 37.00
N ALA A 131 10.33 14.62 37.09
CA ALA A 131 9.49 14.54 38.29
C ALA A 131 8.85 13.15 38.51
N SER A 132 8.91 12.26 37.51
CA SER A 132 8.29 10.93 37.57
C SER A 132 9.23 9.85 38.13
N ARG A 133 8.66 8.71 38.52
CA ARG A 133 9.45 7.51 38.87
C ARG A 133 10.20 6.89 37.69
N TYR A 134 9.93 7.34 36.46
CA TYR A 134 10.52 6.84 35.22
C TYR A 134 11.55 7.80 34.61
N LYS A 135 12.11 8.72 35.41
CA LYS A 135 13.09 9.72 34.96
C LYS A 135 14.25 9.17 34.11
N ASP A 136 14.66 7.92 34.34
CA ASP A 136 15.76 7.24 33.64
C ASP A 136 15.30 6.29 32.51
N ARG A 137 14.01 6.34 32.14
CA ARG A 137 13.39 5.38 31.21
C ARG A 137 13.02 6.00 29.87
N PHE A 138 13.14 7.31 29.72
CA PHE A 138 12.75 8.03 28.51
C PHE A 138 13.89 8.88 27.96
N ALA A 139 14.03 8.87 26.64
CA ALA A 139 14.77 9.86 25.87
C ALA A 139 13.83 10.50 24.84
N ILE A 140 14.14 11.70 24.35
CA ILE A 140 13.30 12.42 23.38
C ILE A 140 14.16 12.84 22.19
N PHE A 141 13.70 12.56 20.98
CA PHE A 141 14.24 13.22 19.79
C PHE A 141 13.73 14.64 19.70
N THR A 142 14.64 15.60 19.88
CA THR A 142 14.34 17.01 19.71
C THR A 142 14.32 17.40 18.24
N GLY A 143 13.31 18.18 17.84
CA GLY A 143 13.30 18.87 16.57
C GLY A 143 14.18 20.11 16.63
N LEU A 144 14.87 20.41 15.53
CA LEU A 144 15.57 21.68 15.32
C LEU A 144 14.74 22.56 14.39
N ASP A 145 14.64 23.84 14.71
CA ASP A 145 14.13 24.85 13.79
C ASP A 145 15.31 25.44 13.02
N LEU A 146 15.33 25.22 11.71
CA LEU A 146 16.41 25.68 10.83
C LEU A 146 15.99 26.89 9.98
N ARG A 147 14.88 27.56 10.32
CA ARG A 147 14.49 28.78 9.63
C ARG A 147 15.51 29.89 9.93
N ASN A 148 16.03 30.51 8.87
CA ASN A 148 17.00 31.62 8.92
C ASN A 148 18.39 31.24 9.46
N VAL A 149 18.81 29.99 9.24
CA VAL A 149 20.20 29.54 9.40
C VAL A 149 20.94 29.63 8.06
#